data_AF-V9Z7F2-F1
#
_entry.id   AF-V9Z7F2-F1
#
_cell.length_a   1.000
_cell.length_b   1.000
_cell.length_c   1.000
_cell.angle_alpha   90.00
_cell.angle_beta   90.00
_cell.angle_gamma   90.00
#
_symmetry.space_group_name_H-M   'P 1'
#
loop_
_entity.id
_entity.type
_entity.pdbx_description
1 polymer ?
#
loop_
_entity_poly.entity_id
_entity_poly.type
_entity_poly.pdbx_seq_one_letter_code
_entity_poly.pdbx_strand_id
1 'polypeptide(L)'
;MYAAGGWAGSCRTYPEGTVHGSNPCLPPGAEAVTDLPEEAVQRLGQRFSSRPSDTSRADLVGAGREELVHLLDWALAVPTRPANRPDWTRDRTDGTLQHTQPLPDRDGTLTLTATPTGVYRVSLDALGLSDLADEDDSVEWEREAAPSQSAAVLLAEHAAIEAAVCLPFQREHRKQRLLLPAAVPAEPTIRSVIAGADYVLGFFTFASVLGRLHERVCSTQGAADGHWRSDPPPDGPATLTALISDWCALPSPHHGEAANTATVDSPTYLRHLAAHRAALDPFVTRYLAAADTLPGARTFEERHLAAFAALRTTDLSALARTEIRPVGERLLRMVRSMPQDPAQLTAWYELHLDQA
;
A
#
# COMPACT_ATOMS: atom_id res chain seq x y z
N MET A 1 -4.39 11.26 -8.81
CA MET A 1 -4.67 11.16 -7.36
C MET A 1 -6.13 10.88 -7.00
N TYR A 2 -7.12 11.04 -7.89
CA TYR A 2 -8.55 10.85 -7.54
C TYR A 2 -9.19 9.56 -8.08
N ALA A 3 -8.40 8.64 -8.64
CA ALA A 3 -8.92 7.38 -9.17
C ALA A 3 -9.26 6.34 -8.07
N ALA A 4 -8.79 6.55 -6.84
CA ALA A 4 -8.88 5.62 -5.72
C ALA A 4 -10.01 5.94 -4.72
N GLY A 5 -11.14 6.49 -5.16
CA GLY A 5 -12.26 6.80 -4.25
C GLY A 5 -12.10 8.08 -3.44
N GLY A 6 -11.26 9.01 -3.92
CA GLY A 6 -11.07 10.31 -3.28
C GLY A 6 -10.36 10.23 -1.93
N TRP A 7 -10.74 11.12 -1.01
CA TRP A 7 -10.12 11.28 0.30
C TRP A 7 -10.23 10.04 1.19
N ALA A 8 -11.47 9.59 1.44
CA ALA A 8 -11.74 8.46 2.32
C ALA A 8 -11.12 7.18 1.77
N GLY A 9 -11.05 7.04 0.45
CA GLY A 9 -10.30 5.97 -0.17
C GLY A 9 -8.80 6.02 0.06
N SER A 10 -8.21 7.22 0.05
CA SER A 10 -6.80 7.43 0.39
C SER A 10 -6.52 7.16 1.89
N CYS A 11 -7.47 7.45 2.78
CA CYS A 11 -7.40 7.04 4.20
C CYS A 11 -7.41 5.52 4.35
N ARG A 12 -8.25 4.83 3.56
CA ARG A 12 -8.45 3.38 3.61
C ARG A 12 -7.41 2.56 2.85
N THR A 13 -6.52 3.18 2.06
CA THR A 13 -5.40 2.49 1.38
C THR A 13 -4.17 2.32 2.27
N TYR A 14 -4.20 2.79 3.53
CA TYR A 14 -3.07 2.62 4.44
C TYR A 14 -2.96 1.17 4.94
N PRO A 15 -1.76 0.57 4.88
CA PRO A 15 -1.52 -0.83 5.21
C PRO A 15 -1.58 -1.16 6.72
N GLU A 16 -1.87 -0.21 7.60
CA GLU A 16 -1.77 -0.41 9.05
C GLU A 16 -3.03 -1.03 9.69
N GLY A 17 -4.00 -1.49 8.91
CA GLY A 17 -5.24 -2.09 9.44
C GLY A 17 -6.14 -1.11 10.21
N THR A 18 -5.69 0.13 10.41
CA THR A 18 -6.49 1.25 10.89
C THR A 18 -6.70 2.21 9.73
N VAL A 19 -7.96 2.58 9.50
CA VAL A 19 -8.43 3.50 8.43
C VAL A 19 -7.77 4.90 8.49
N HIS A 20 -6.95 5.14 9.50
CA HIS A 20 -6.05 6.26 9.60
C HIS A 20 -4.66 5.69 9.90
N GLY A 21 -3.70 5.90 9.01
CA GLY A 21 -2.30 5.92 9.44
C GLY A 21 -2.15 6.95 10.56
N SER A 22 -1.01 6.94 11.26
CA SER A 22 -0.73 7.84 12.41
C SER A 22 -0.94 9.35 12.18
N ASN A 23 -1.21 9.80 10.95
CA ASN A 23 -1.55 11.18 10.63
C ASN A 23 -2.99 11.31 10.07
N PRO A 24 -3.80 12.28 10.57
CA PRO A 24 -5.11 12.56 10.00
C PRO A 24 -4.95 13.04 8.56
N CYS A 25 -5.32 12.21 7.60
CA CYS A 25 -5.44 12.60 6.20
C CYS A 25 -6.64 13.54 6.08
N LEU A 26 -6.46 14.74 5.50
CA LEU A 26 -7.51 15.76 5.39
C LEU A 26 -8.26 15.63 4.05
N PRO A 27 -9.59 15.81 4.01
CA PRO A 27 -10.31 15.80 2.74
C PRO A 27 -9.84 16.92 1.82
N PRO A 28 -9.52 16.65 0.55
CA PRO A 28 -9.26 17.69 -0.43
C PRO A 28 -10.48 18.61 -0.55
N GLY A 29 -10.25 19.91 -0.49
CA GLY A 29 -11.31 20.92 -0.39
C GLY A 29 -11.79 21.22 1.04
N ALA A 30 -11.41 20.42 2.03
CA ALA A 30 -11.66 20.68 3.44
C ALA A 30 -10.48 21.36 4.14
N GLU A 31 -9.47 21.83 3.41
CA GLU A 31 -8.29 22.51 3.97
C GLU A 31 -8.72 23.74 4.78
N ALA A 32 -9.69 24.51 4.26
CA ALA A 32 -10.23 25.67 4.96
C ALA A 32 -11.06 25.31 6.21
N VAL A 33 -11.63 24.10 6.26
CA VAL A 33 -12.43 23.60 7.40
C VAL A 33 -11.56 22.91 8.44
N THR A 34 -10.38 22.45 8.05
CA THR A 34 -9.42 21.72 8.89
C THR A 34 -8.27 22.62 9.36
N ASP A 35 -8.05 23.75 8.70
CA ASP A 35 -7.22 24.90 9.15
C ASP A 35 -8.00 25.82 10.11
N LEU A 36 -8.85 25.23 10.95
CA LEU A 36 -9.47 25.97 12.04
C LEU A 36 -8.38 26.41 13.02
N PRO A 37 -8.48 27.63 13.60
CA PRO A 37 -7.58 28.05 14.66
C PRO A 37 -7.52 26.99 15.77
N GLU A 38 -6.34 26.75 16.33
CA GLU A 38 -6.12 25.71 17.35
C GLU A 38 -7.13 25.83 18.51
N GLU A 39 -7.50 27.06 18.89
CA GLU A 39 -8.50 27.37 19.91
C GLU A 39 -9.93 26.91 19.53
N ALA A 40 -10.28 26.93 18.23
CA ALA A 40 -11.55 26.42 17.75
C ALA A 40 -11.59 24.88 17.77
N VAL A 41 -10.49 24.24 17.34
CA VAL A 41 -10.33 22.77 17.40
C VAL A 41 -10.31 22.28 18.85
N GLN A 42 -9.60 22.99 19.74
CA GLN A 42 -9.57 22.66 21.16
C GLN A 42 -10.96 22.76 21.79
N ARG A 43 -11.78 23.76 21.42
CA ARG A 43 -13.17 23.89 21.91
C ARG A 43 -14.05 22.72 21.46
N LEU A 44 -13.84 22.20 20.26
CA LEU A 44 -14.46 20.96 19.80
C LEU A 44 -14.03 19.80 20.71
N GLY A 45 -12.73 19.57 20.89
CA GLY A 45 -12.24 18.50 21.76
C GLY A 45 -12.71 18.61 23.21
N GLN A 46 -12.81 19.83 23.77
CA GLN A 46 -13.36 20.06 25.11
C GLN A 46 -14.81 19.66 25.24
N ARG A 47 -15.60 19.85 24.17
CA ARG A 47 -17.04 19.57 24.18
C ARG A 47 -17.34 18.07 24.11
N PHE A 48 -16.45 17.29 23.50
CA PHE A 48 -16.64 15.86 23.27
C PHE A 48 -15.72 14.96 24.13
N SER A 49 -14.70 15.53 24.78
CA SER A 49 -13.92 14.82 25.79
C SER A 49 -14.77 14.49 27.01
N SER A 50 -14.63 13.26 27.51
CA SER A 50 -15.29 12.80 28.74
C SER A 50 -14.69 13.42 30.01
N ARG A 51 -13.44 13.92 29.96
CA ARG A 51 -12.73 14.57 31.09
C ARG A 51 -11.89 15.76 30.63
N PRO A 52 -12.52 16.83 30.12
CA PRO A 52 -11.82 17.94 29.49
C PRO A 52 -10.92 18.73 30.46
N SER A 53 -11.18 18.69 31.78
CA SER A 53 -10.37 19.34 32.81
C SER A 53 -9.02 18.66 33.05
N ASP A 54 -8.94 17.35 32.79
CA ASP A 54 -7.78 16.52 33.10
C ASP A 54 -7.00 16.14 31.83
N THR A 55 -7.49 16.57 30.67
CA THR A 55 -6.92 16.28 29.35
C THR A 55 -5.96 17.40 28.97
N SER A 56 -4.77 17.05 28.46
CA SER A 56 -3.80 18.07 28.05
C SER A 56 -4.32 18.88 26.85
N ARG A 57 -3.77 20.08 26.64
CA ARG A 57 -4.13 20.92 25.49
C ARG A 57 -3.87 20.21 24.15
N ALA A 58 -2.76 19.47 24.04
CA ALA A 58 -2.43 18.74 22.82
C ALA A 58 -3.42 17.61 22.55
N ASP A 59 -3.81 16.86 23.58
CA ASP A 59 -4.78 15.77 23.46
C ASP A 59 -6.19 16.31 23.13
N LEU A 60 -6.58 17.46 23.69
CA LEU A 60 -7.83 18.13 23.33
C LEU A 60 -7.84 18.60 21.86
N VAL A 61 -6.70 19.05 21.33
CA VAL A 61 -6.58 19.39 19.91
C VAL A 61 -6.65 18.12 19.05
N GLY A 62 -6.03 17.02 19.47
CA GLY A 62 -6.17 15.71 18.83
C GLY A 62 -7.62 15.26 18.75
N ALA A 63 -8.30 15.18 19.90
CA ALA A 63 -9.72 14.82 19.98
C ALA A 63 -10.63 15.76 19.16
N GLY A 64 -10.33 17.05 19.14
CA GLY A 64 -11.07 18.01 18.33
C GLY A 64 -10.90 17.78 16.82
N ARG A 65 -9.73 17.34 16.36
CA ARG A 65 -9.48 16.97 14.95
C ARG A 65 -10.20 15.68 14.58
N GLU A 66 -10.19 14.68 15.46
CA GLU A 66 -10.92 13.42 15.27
C GLU A 66 -12.43 13.67 15.13
N GLU A 67 -13.01 14.48 16.03
CA GLU A 67 -14.43 14.84 15.97
C GLU A 67 -14.77 15.65 14.72
N LEU A 68 -13.90 16.58 14.30
CA LEU A 68 -14.10 17.33 13.07
C LEU A 68 -14.15 16.40 11.85
N VAL A 69 -13.27 15.40 11.80
CA VAL A 69 -13.26 14.37 10.75
C VAL A 69 -14.57 13.57 10.80
N HIS A 70 -15.03 13.15 11.98
CA HIS A 70 -16.34 12.50 12.13
C HIS A 70 -17.50 13.35 11.58
N LEU A 71 -17.55 14.64 11.93
CA LEU A 71 -18.59 15.56 11.45
C LEU A 71 -18.56 15.76 9.93
N LEU A 72 -17.37 15.73 9.32
CA LEU A 72 -17.22 15.81 7.86
C LEU A 72 -17.73 14.54 7.18
N ASP A 73 -17.44 13.36 7.73
CA ASP A 73 -17.97 12.09 7.23
C ASP A 73 -19.51 12.05 7.33
N TRP A 74 -20.06 12.59 8.41
CA TRP A 74 -21.50 12.83 8.57
C TRP A 74 -22.09 13.71 7.47
N ALA A 75 -21.43 14.83 7.20
CA ALA A 75 -21.86 15.79 6.17
C ALA A 75 -21.76 15.19 4.76
N LEU A 76 -20.86 14.24 4.52
CA LEU A 76 -20.69 13.53 3.24
C LEU A 76 -21.67 12.36 3.08
N ALA A 77 -21.95 11.60 4.13
CA ALA A 77 -22.82 10.42 4.04
C ALA A 77 -24.25 10.74 3.59
N VAL A 78 -24.77 11.91 3.98
CA VAL A 78 -26.11 12.38 3.60
C VAL A 78 -26.26 12.59 2.08
N PRO A 79 -25.42 13.39 1.40
CA PRO A 79 -25.50 13.59 -0.04
C PRO A 79 -25.07 12.36 -0.86
N THR A 80 -24.21 11.48 -0.34
CA THR A 80 -23.78 10.26 -1.06
C THR A 80 -24.71 9.07 -0.86
N ARG A 81 -25.84 9.25 -0.18
CA ARG A 81 -26.76 8.16 0.11
C ARG A 81 -27.24 7.51 -1.20
N PRO A 82 -27.18 6.17 -1.31
CA PRO A 82 -27.57 5.49 -2.54
C PRO A 82 -29.07 5.65 -2.82
N ALA A 83 -29.42 5.89 -4.08
CA ALA A 83 -30.82 6.01 -4.51
C ALA A 83 -31.60 4.70 -4.33
N ASN A 84 -30.95 3.57 -4.63
CA ASN A 84 -31.44 2.23 -4.34
C ASN A 84 -30.84 1.77 -3.01
N ARG A 85 -31.63 1.88 -1.95
CA ARG A 85 -31.13 1.55 -0.61
C ARG A 85 -31.04 0.04 -0.41
N PRO A 86 -30.03 -0.43 0.33
CA PRO A 86 -29.96 -1.82 0.73
C PRO A 86 -31.19 -2.21 1.57
N ASP A 87 -31.69 -3.43 1.36
CA ASP A 87 -32.69 -4.01 2.23
C ASP A 87 -32.01 -4.54 3.49
N TRP A 88 -32.25 -3.86 4.61
CA TRP A 88 -31.69 -4.22 5.91
C TRP A 88 -32.58 -5.24 6.63
N THR A 89 -31.98 -6.31 7.10
CA THR A 89 -32.61 -7.29 7.99
C THR A 89 -32.26 -6.96 9.43
N ARG A 90 -33.19 -7.20 10.36
CA ARG A 90 -32.97 -6.99 11.79
C ARG A 90 -32.75 -8.33 12.48
N ASP A 91 -31.62 -8.48 13.15
CA ASP A 91 -31.38 -9.60 14.06
C ASP A 91 -32.36 -9.49 15.25
N ARG A 92 -33.02 -10.61 15.57
CA ARG A 92 -34.04 -10.68 16.62
C ARG A 92 -33.43 -10.75 18.02
N THR A 93 -32.14 -11.04 18.14
CA THR A 93 -31.44 -11.30 19.40
C THR A 93 -30.91 -10.01 20.00
N ASP A 94 -30.22 -9.20 19.21
CA ASP A 94 -29.55 -7.98 19.65
C ASP A 94 -30.08 -6.70 18.99
N GLY A 95 -30.96 -6.82 17.98
CA GLY A 95 -31.54 -5.70 17.26
C GLY A 95 -30.61 -5.06 16.22
N THR A 96 -29.43 -5.66 15.96
CA THR A 96 -28.49 -5.24 14.93
C THR A 96 -29.15 -5.30 13.55
N LEU A 97 -28.95 -4.26 12.75
CA LEU A 97 -29.35 -4.25 11.35
C LEU A 97 -28.18 -4.80 10.53
N GLN A 98 -28.47 -5.69 9.59
CA GLN A 98 -27.49 -6.24 8.67
C GLN A 98 -27.99 -6.16 7.23
N HIS A 99 -27.08 -5.90 6.30
CA HIS A 99 -27.29 -6.09 4.88
C HIS A 99 -26.13 -6.89 4.31
N THR A 100 -26.42 -7.79 3.37
CA THR A 100 -25.41 -8.60 2.70
C THR A 100 -25.75 -8.68 1.22
N GLN A 101 -24.75 -8.44 0.36
CA GLN A 101 -24.90 -8.57 -1.09
C GLN A 101 -23.65 -9.19 -1.72
N PRO A 102 -23.79 -9.95 -2.80
CA PRO A 102 -22.65 -10.42 -3.58
C PRO A 102 -21.93 -9.23 -4.23
N LEU A 103 -20.62 -9.34 -4.41
CA LEU A 103 -19.87 -8.35 -5.19
C LEU A 103 -20.22 -8.45 -6.68
N PRO A 104 -20.31 -7.31 -7.40
CA PRO A 104 -20.55 -7.33 -8.83
C PRO A 104 -19.35 -7.95 -9.58
N ASP A 105 -19.68 -8.84 -10.51
CA ASP A 105 -18.76 -9.47 -11.46
C ASP A 105 -17.64 -10.32 -10.82
N ARG A 106 -17.80 -10.80 -9.59
CA ARG A 106 -16.79 -11.64 -8.91
C ARG A 106 -17.35 -12.40 -7.70
N ASP A 107 -16.56 -13.35 -7.21
CA ASP A 107 -16.78 -13.99 -5.92
C ASP A 107 -16.49 -13.03 -4.77
N GLY A 108 -17.24 -13.17 -3.68
CA GLY A 108 -17.13 -12.31 -2.52
C GLY A 108 -18.44 -11.66 -2.12
N THR A 109 -18.48 -11.25 -0.86
CA THR A 109 -19.68 -10.77 -0.20
C THR A 109 -19.36 -9.47 0.52
N LEU A 110 -20.16 -8.43 0.25
CA LEU A 110 -20.14 -7.19 1.01
C LEU A 110 -21.19 -7.27 2.11
N THR A 111 -20.75 -7.16 3.36
CA THR A 111 -21.62 -7.14 4.54
C THR A 111 -21.57 -5.77 5.21
N LEU A 112 -22.74 -5.25 5.58
CA LEU A 112 -22.88 -4.01 6.35
C LEU A 112 -23.63 -4.35 7.63
N THR A 113 -23.16 -3.85 8.76
CA THR A 113 -23.87 -3.97 10.05
C THR A 113 -24.02 -2.61 10.71
N ALA A 114 -25.11 -2.45 11.47
CA ALA A 114 -25.41 -1.26 12.26
C ALA A 114 -26.08 -1.67 13.58
N THR A 115 -25.35 -1.57 14.68
CA THR A 115 -25.82 -1.96 16.01
C THR A 115 -26.80 -0.92 16.59
N PRO A 116 -27.61 -1.29 17.61
CA PRO A 116 -28.46 -0.33 18.30
C PRO A 116 -27.69 0.81 19.00
N THR A 117 -26.43 0.56 19.36
CA THR A 117 -25.54 1.53 20.01
C THR A 117 -24.87 2.48 19.02
N GLY A 118 -25.18 2.36 17.73
CA GLY A 118 -24.65 3.23 16.68
C GLY A 118 -23.30 2.80 16.12
N VAL A 119 -22.80 1.61 16.46
CA VAL A 119 -21.59 1.08 15.83
C VAL A 119 -21.95 0.57 14.45
N TYR A 120 -21.15 0.88 13.44
CA TYR A 120 -21.30 0.30 12.11
C TYR A 120 -20.03 -0.41 11.66
N ARG A 121 -20.21 -1.45 10.85
CA ARG A 121 -19.11 -2.18 10.21
C ARG A 121 -19.45 -2.43 8.75
N VAL A 122 -18.44 -2.35 7.90
CA VAL A 122 -18.49 -2.83 6.52
C VAL A 122 -17.40 -3.88 6.38
N SER A 123 -17.73 -5.07 5.90
CA SER A 123 -16.76 -6.13 5.61
C SER A 123 -16.86 -6.60 4.17
N LEU A 124 -15.73 -6.97 3.59
CA LEU A 124 -15.64 -7.75 2.37
C LEU A 124 -15.12 -9.13 2.69
N ASP A 125 -15.95 -10.14 2.47
CA ASP A 125 -15.67 -11.52 2.86
C ASP A 125 -15.61 -12.42 1.62
N ALA A 126 -14.89 -13.54 1.74
CA ALA A 126 -14.92 -14.65 0.78
C ALA A 126 -14.62 -14.24 -0.67
N LEU A 127 -13.62 -13.39 -0.86
CA LEU A 127 -13.23 -12.80 -2.16
C LEU A 127 -12.77 -13.80 -3.24
N GLY A 128 -12.88 -15.11 -2.98
CA GLY A 128 -12.43 -16.17 -3.89
C GLY A 128 -10.91 -16.19 -4.06
N LEU A 129 -10.19 -15.51 -3.17
CA LEU A 129 -8.74 -15.41 -3.17
C LEU A 129 -8.20 -16.59 -2.36
N SER A 130 -8.09 -17.75 -3.00
CA SER A 130 -7.52 -18.96 -2.39
C SER A 130 -6.17 -18.72 -1.70
N ASP A 131 -5.47 -17.68 -2.12
CA ASP A 131 -4.15 -17.27 -1.63
C ASP A 131 -4.21 -16.45 -0.30
N LEU A 132 -5.40 -16.05 0.14
CA LEU A 132 -5.70 -15.37 1.41
C LEU A 132 -6.42 -16.28 2.43
N ALA A 133 -6.66 -17.56 2.09
CA ALA A 133 -7.33 -18.51 2.99
C ALA A 133 -6.63 -18.71 4.35
N ASP A 134 -5.33 -18.40 4.42
CA ASP A 134 -4.52 -18.43 5.65
C ASP A 134 -4.27 -17.03 6.27
N GLU A 135 -4.68 -15.94 5.61
CA GLU A 135 -4.39 -14.55 6.01
C GLU A 135 -5.60 -13.64 5.70
N ASP A 136 -6.48 -13.45 6.69
CA ASP A 136 -7.61 -12.50 6.71
C ASP A 136 -8.31 -12.30 5.34
N ASP A 137 -9.06 -13.32 4.91
CA ASP A 137 -10.04 -13.30 3.79
C ASP A 137 -11.19 -12.27 3.96
N SER A 138 -11.12 -11.47 5.03
CA SER A 138 -12.05 -10.43 5.42
C SER A 138 -11.34 -9.08 5.49
N VAL A 139 -11.81 -8.09 4.72
CA VAL A 139 -11.40 -6.70 4.92
C VAL A 139 -12.51 -5.97 5.65
N GLU A 140 -12.22 -5.49 6.85
CA GLU A 140 -13.18 -4.78 7.68
C GLU A 140 -12.86 -3.29 7.77
N TRP A 141 -13.90 -2.48 7.65
CA TRP A 141 -13.92 -1.08 8.03
C TRP A 141 -14.91 -0.93 9.17
N GLU A 142 -14.40 -0.89 10.39
CA GLU A 142 -15.17 -0.56 11.58
C GLU A 142 -14.98 0.92 11.93
N ARG A 143 -16.04 1.55 12.45
CA ARG A 143 -15.89 2.84 13.12
C ARG A 143 -16.74 2.93 14.38
N GLU A 144 -16.23 3.73 15.31
CA GLU A 144 -16.85 4.10 16.57
C GLU A 144 -18.25 4.71 16.44
N ALA A 145 -18.97 4.70 17.57
CA ALA A 145 -20.41 4.85 17.70
C ALA A 145 -20.97 6.14 17.10
N ALA A 146 -21.74 6.00 16.02
CA ALA A 146 -22.68 7.00 15.54
C ALA A 146 -23.69 7.38 16.65
N PRO A 147 -24.29 8.58 16.59
CA PRO A 147 -25.23 9.05 17.63
C PRO A 147 -26.54 8.23 17.69
N SER A 148 -26.82 7.36 16.72
CA SER A 148 -27.96 6.43 16.72
C SER A 148 -27.77 5.28 15.72
N GLN A 149 -28.61 4.25 15.79
CA GLN A 149 -28.62 3.16 14.80
C GLN A 149 -28.98 3.65 13.39
N SER A 150 -29.95 4.56 13.24
CA SER A 150 -30.29 5.15 11.93
C SER A 150 -29.11 5.90 11.32
N ALA A 151 -28.32 6.50 12.21
CA ALA A 151 -27.12 7.19 11.85
C ALA A 151 -26.01 6.20 11.41
N ALA A 152 -25.81 5.12 12.15
CA ALA A 152 -24.91 4.02 11.77
C ALA A 152 -25.26 3.43 10.39
N VAL A 153 -26.55 3.29 10.06
CA VAL A 153 -27.00 2.83 8.74
C VAL A 153 -26.55 3.77 7.61
N LEU A 154 -26.66 5.09 7.79
CA LEU A 154 -26.23 6.06 6.78
C LEU A 154 -24.70 5.98 6.55
N LEU A 155 -23.94 5.88 7.63
CA LEU A 155 -22.48 5.76 7.55
C LEU A 155 -22.06 4.43 6.93
N ALA A 156 -22.74 3.32 7.24
CA ALA A 156 -22.49 2.03 6.63
C ALA A 156 -22.78 2.04 5.11
N GLU A 157 -23.90 2.64 4.68
CA GLU A 157 -24.26 2.81 3.27
C GLU A 157 -23.20 3.61 2.51
N HIS A 158 -22.73 4.72 3.10
CA HIS A 158 -21.65 5.53 2.53
C HIS A 158 -20.33 4.77 2.48
N ALA A 159 -19.94 4.14 3.59
CA ALA A 159 -18.69 3.39 3.69
C ALA A 159 -18.65 2.21 2.71
N ALA A 160 -19.78 1.58 2.40
CA ALA A 160 -19.89 0.53 1.40
C ALA A 160 -19.63 1.03 -0.04
N ILE A 161 -20.11 2.22 -0.39
CA ILE A 161 -19.81 2.86 -1.69
C ILE A 161 -18.31 3.09 -1.80
N GLU A 162 -17.71 3.65 -0.75
CA GLU A 162 -16.28 3.94 -0.73
C GLU A 162 -15.45 2.66 -0.79
N ALA A 163 -15.81 1.64 0.00
CA ALA A 163 -15.17 0.33 -0.05
C ALA A 163 -15.14 -0.24 -1.47
N ALA A 164 -16.27 -0.20 -2.18
CA ALA A 164 -16.36 -0.67 -3.56
C ALA A 164 -15.44 0.09 -4.53
N VAL A 165 -15.31 1.42 -4.37
CA VAL A 165 -14.41 2.23 -5.22
C VAL A 165 -12.94 1.98 -4.89
N CYS A 166 -12.62 1.70 -3.63
CA CYS A 166 -11.24 1.55 -3.17
C CYS A 166 -10.71 0.14 -3.35
N LEU A 167 -11.60 -0.84 -3.43
CA LEU A 167 -11.27 -2.26 -3.51
C LEU A 167 -10.21 -2.61 -4.57
N PRO A 168 -10.19 -2.04 -5.79
CA PRO A 168 -9.13 -2.29 -6.78
C PRO A 168 -7.74 -1.77 -6.41
N PHE A 169 -7.63 -1.00 -5.32
CA PHE A 169 -6.40 -0.38 -4.83
C PHE A 169 -5.99 -0.93 -3.46
N GLN A 170 -6.87 -1.71 -2.82
CA GLN A 170 -6.61 -2.30 -1.51
C GLN A 170 -5.48 -3.32 -1.61
N ARG A 171 -4.55 -3.25 -0.66
CA ARG A 171 -3.40 -4.14 -0.59
C ARG A 171 -3.41 -4.92 0.70
N GLU A 172 -3.02 -6.19 0.61
CA GLU A 172 -2.66 -6.97 1.77
C GLU A 172 -1.39 -6.35 2.39
N HIS A 173 -1.42 -6.14 3.70
CA HIS A 173 -0.47 -5.28 4.41
C HIS A 173 0.98 -5.82 4.41
N ARG A 174 1.16 -7.14 4.43
CA ARG A 174 2.47 -7.77 4.63
C ARG A 174 3.23 -7.97 3.32
N LYS A 175 2.53 -8.43 2.28
CA LYS A 175 3.05 -8.75 0.95
C LYS A 175 2.81 -7.61 -0.03
N GLN A 176 2.03 -6.58 0.34
CA GLN A 176 1.74 -5.39 -0.45
C GLN A 176 1.09 -5.71 -1.81
N ARG A 177 0.47 -6.90 -1.91
CA ARG A 177 -0.27 -7.36 -3.08
C ARG A 177 -1.62 -6.69 -3.10
N LEU A 178 -2.07 -6.25 -4.28
CA LEU A 178 -3.48 -5.91 -4.44
C LEU A 178 -4.35 -7.12 -4.07
N LEU A 179 -5.37 -6.89 -3.24
CA LEU A 179 -6.38 -7.90 -2.93
C LEU A 179 -7.04 -8.36 -4.23
N LEU A 180 -7.30 -7.43 -5.14
CA LEU A 180 -7.84 -7.74 -6.47
C LEU A 180 -6.83 -7.36 -7.55
N PRO A 181 -6.03 -8.33 -8.04
CA PRO A 181 -5.10 -8.09 -9.13
C PRO A 181 -5.80 -7.57 -10.38
N ALA A 182 -5.18 -6.60 -11.04
CA ALA A 182 -5.64 -6.03 -12.29
C ALA A 182 -5.50 -7.04 -13.44
N ALA A 183 -6.40 -6.97 -14.42
CA ALA A 183 -6.25 -7.71 -15.66
C ALA A 183 -5.03 -7.19 -16.44
N VAL A 184 -4.12 -8.10 -16.81
CA VAL A 184 -2.87 -7.74 -17.49
C VAL A 184 -2.88 -8.26 -18.93
N PRO A 185 -2.42 -7.45 -19.91
CA PRO A 185 -2.16 -7.92 -21.27
C PRO A 185 -1.18 -9.11 -21.31
N ALA A 186 -1.27 -9.96 -22.33
CA ALA A 186 -0.45 -11.18 -22.43
C ALA A 186 1.06 -10.92 -22.44
N GLU A 187 1.52 -9.78 -22.98
CA GLU A 187 2.94 -9.45 -23.13
C GLU A 187 3.26 -8.04 -22.61
N PRO A 188 3.49 -7.87 -21.29
CA PRO A 188 3.89 -6.58 -20.74
C PRO A 188 5.35 -6.26 -21.04
N THR A 189 5.60 -5.01 -21.40
CA THR A 189 6.94 -4.39 -21.45
C THR A 189 7.20 -3.61 -20.16
N ILE A 190 8.48 -3.36 -19.82
CA ILE A 190 8.85 -2.47 -18.70
C ILE A 190 8.10 -1.14 -18.81
N ARG A 191 8.07 -0.55 -20.01
CA ARG A 191 7.37 0.70 -20.27
C ARG A 191 5.86 0.59 -19.99
N SER A 192 5.17 -0.44 -20.49
CA SER A 192 3.73 -0.58 -20.24
C SER A 192 3.40 -0.85 -18.78
N VAL A 193 4.29 -1.54 -18.04
CA VAL A 193 4.12 -1.78 -16.60
C VAL A 193 4.25 -0.48 -15.82
N ILE A 194 5.28 0.33 -16.11
CA ILE A 194 5.46 1.66 -15.52
C ILE A 194 4.25 2.57 -15.82
N ALA A 195 3.65 2.46 -17.01
CA ALA A 195 2.48 3.27 -17.39
C ALA A 195 1.25 3.00 -16.53
N GLY A 196 1.06 1.74 -16.12
CA GLY A 196 -0.10 1.28 -15.36
C GLY A 196 0.13 1.19 -13.86
N ALA A 197 1.32 1.56 -13.37
CA ALA A 197 1.68 1.41 -11.97
C ALA A 197 1.20 2.59 -11.12
N ASP A 198 0.66 2.30 -9.94
CA ASP A 198 0.42 3.28 -8.88
C ASP A 198 1.70 3.59 -8.10
N TYR A 199 2.59 2.60 -8.01
CA TYR A 199 3.88 2.72 -7.35
C TYR A 199 5.01 2.25 -8.25
N VAL A 200 6.02 3.10 -8.44
CA VAL A 200 7.25 2.75 -9.17
C VAL A 200 8.43 2.89 -8.22
N LEU A 201 9.13 1.79 -7.92
CA LEU A 201 10.39 1.87 -7.18
C LEU A 201 11.44 2.53 -8.06
N GLY A 202 11.65 3.83 -7.82
CA GLY A 202 12.66 4.63 -8.50
C GLY A 202 14.07 4.37 -7.98
N PHE A 203 15.07 4.59 -8.83
CA PHE A 203 16.47 4.35 -8.48
C PHE A 203 16.96 5.15 -7.27
N PHE A 204 16.47 6.38 -7.04
CA PHE A 204 16.84 7.16 -5.85
C PHE A 204 16.38 6.49 -4.54
N THR A 205 15.11 6.05 -4.49
CA THR A 205 14.55 5.33 -3.33
C THR A 205 15.30 4.02 -3.14
N PHE A 206 15.53 3.28 -4.21
CA PHE A 206 16.32 2.06 -4.21
C PHE A 206 17.75 2.26 -3.68
N ALA A 207 18.46 3.29 -4.15
CA ALA A 207 19.80 3.62 -3.67
C ALA A 207 19.83 4.00 -2.19
N SER A 208 18.78 4.67 -1.69
CA SER A 208 18.65 5.05 -0.28
C SER A 208 18.56 3.86 0.69
N VAL A 209 18.17 2.69 0.19
CA VAL A 209 18.01 1.47 1.00
C VAL A 209 19.17 0.50 0.82
N LEU A 210 19.90 0.55 -0.30
CA LEU A 210 20.99 -0.38 -0.59
C LEU A 210 22.09 -0.42 0.48
N GLY A 211 22.56 0.72 0.97
CA GLY A 211 23.59 0.76 2.02
C GLY A 211 23.08 0.20 3.36
N ARG A 212 21.83 0.53 3.72
CA ARG A 212 21.19 -0.01 4.93
C ARG A 212 20.94 -1.51 4.85
N LEU A 213 20.63 -2.02 3.65
CA LEU A 213 20.50 -3.46 3.41
C LEU A 213 21.83 -4.19 3.53
N HIS A 214 22.93 -3.61 3.06
CA HIS A 214 24.26 -4.18 3.25
C HIS A 214 24.58 -4.39 4.74
N GLU A 215 24.27 -3.40 5.58
CA GLU A 215 24.50 -3.48 7.03
C GLU A 215 23.57 -4.46 7.75
N ARG A 216 22.37 -4.72 7.22
CA ARG A 216 21.31 -5.51 7.88
C ARG A 216 20.97 -6.83 7.18
N VAL A 217 21.75 -7.26 6.20
CA VAL A 217 21.45 -8.45 5.39
C VAL A 217 21.27 -9.72 6.25
N CYS A 218 22.02 -9.84 7.35
CA CYS A 218 21.97 -11.00 8.25
C CYS A 218 20.77 -11.00 9.21
N SER A 219 20.06 -9.88 9.36
CA SER A 219 18.90 -9.74 10.25
C SER A 219 17.60 -9.44 9.51
N THR A 220 17.65 -9.30 8.18
CA THR A 220 16.50 -9.02 7.34
C THR A 220 15.92 -10.32 6.81
N GLN A 221 14.64 -10.57 7.08
CA GLN A 221 14.00 -11.81 6.67
C GLN A 221 13.72 -11.86 5.15
N GLY A 222 13.66 -10.71 4.47
CA GLY A 222 13.17 -10.63 3.09
C GLY A 222 11.66 -10.68 3.07
N ALA A 223 11.04 -10.50 1.90
CA ALA A 223 9.59 -10.41 1.89
C ALA A 223 8.94 -11.73 2.29
N ALA A 224 7.74 -11.60 2.87
CA ALA A 224 7.07 -12.67 3.58
C ALA A 224 6.74 -13.91 2.72
N ASP A 225 6.67 -13.73 1.40
CA ASP A 225 6.40 -14.77 0.42
C ASP A 225 7.21 -14.53 -0.87
N GLY A 226 7.64 -15.62 -1.50
CA GLY A 226 8.33 -15.63 -2.80
C GLY A 226 9.72 -15.00 -2.89
N HIS A 227 10.08 -14.58 -4.13
CA HIS A 227 11.44 -14.28 -4.66
C HIS A 227 12.58 -15.17 -4.10
N TRP A 228 12.29 -16.46 -4.07
CA TRP A 228 13.12 -17.66 -3.93
C TRP A 228 13.80 -17.90 -2.60
N ARG A 229 13.02 -18.49 -1.68
CA ARG A 229 13.50 -19.49 -0.72
C ARG A 229 12.91 -20.86 -1.08
N SER A 230 13.79 -21.84 -1.29
CA SER A 230 13.41 -23.24 -1.53
C SER A 230 12.75 -23.85 -0.30
N ASP A 231 11.86 -24.83 -0.51
CA ASP A 231 11.02 -25.57 0.46
C ASP A 231 11.48 -25.65 1.93
N PRO A 232 10.54 -25.75 2.90
CA PRO A 232 10.84 -25.70 4.32
C PRO A 232 11.81 -26.82 4.80
N PRO A 233 12.70 -26.50 5.76
CA PRO A 233 12.76 -25.24 6.49
C PRO A 233 13.40 -24.10 5.66
N PRO A 234 13.00 -22.83 5.90
CA PRO A 234 13.40 -21.67 5.10
C PRO A 234 14.85 -21.25 5.43
N ASP A 235 15.81 -22.13 5.18
CA ASP A 235 17.23 -21.88 5.50
C ASP A 235 18.02 -21.34 4.29
N GLY A 236 17.36 -21.11 3.14
CA GLY A 236 17.98 -20.47 1.98
C GLY A 236 18.08 -18.94 2.14
N PRO A 237 19.18 -18.27 1.78
CA PRO A 237 19.24 -16.81 1.79
C PRO A 237 18.25 -16.25 0.77
N ALA A 238 17.50 -15.22 1.16
CA ALA A 238 16.57 -14.55 0.27
C ALA A 238 17.33 -13.87 -0.89
N THR A 239 16.72 -13.74 -2.06
CA THR A 239 17.29 -12.96 -3.17
C THR A 239 17.41 -11.48 -2.80
N LEU A 240 18.13 -10.69 -3.60
CA LEU A 240 18.17 -9.25 -3.32
C LEU A 240 16.83 -8.57 -3.62
N THR A 241 16.08 -9.07 -4.61
CA THR A 241 14.68 -8.67 -4.83
C THR A 241 13.83 -8.90 -3.60
N ALA A 242 14.13 -9.91 -2.78
CA ALA A 242 13.44 -10.17 -1.52
C ALA A 242 13.52 -9.05 -0.51
N LEU A 243 14.76 -8.68 -0.24
CA LEU A 243 15.11 -7.72 0.77
C LEU A 243 14.60 -6.34 0.37
N ILE A 244 14.70 -6.03 -0.92
CA ILE A 244 14.17 -4.80 -1.50
C ILE A 244 12.64 -4.78 -1.47
N SER A 245 11.97 -5.90 -1.74
CA SER A 245 10.50 -5.94 -1.75
C SER A 245 9.93 -5.68 -0.37
N ASP A 246 10.51 -6.27 0.67
CA ASP A 246 10.15 -6.02 2.07
C ASP A 246 10.35 -4.55 2.46
N TRP A 247 11.53 -3.99 2.19
CA TRP A 247 11.87 -2.62 2.58
C TRP A 247 11.15 -1.53 1.80
N CYS A 248 10.81 -1.80 0.53
CA CYS A 248 10.21 -0.84 -0.37
C CYS A 248 8.71 -1.10 -0.61
N ALA A 249 8.10 -1.99 0.17
CA ALA A 249 6.69 -2.34 0.08
C ALA A 249 6.24 -2.77 -1.34
N LEU A 250 7.04 -3.62 -2.00
CA LEU A 250 6.69 -4.15 -3.33
C LEU A 250 5.83 -5.41 -3.22
N PRO A 251 4.89 -5.61 -4.17
CA PRO A 251 4.03 -6.79 -4.20
C PRO A 251 4.87 -8.04 -4.42
N SER A 252 4.93 -8.90 -3.40
CA SER A 252 5.75 -10.10 -3.46
C SER A 252 4.98 -11.28 -4.08
N PRO A 253 5.57 -12.03 -5.03
CA PRO A 253 4.95 -13.22 -5.60
C PRO A 253 4.84 -14.35 -4.56
N HIS A 254 3.96 -15.33 -4.76
CA HIS A 254 3.83 -16.50 -3.88
C HIS A 254 4.83 -17.62 -4.26
N HIS A 255 5.17 -18.50 -3.31
CA HIS A 255 6.06 -19.66 -3.56
C HIS A 255 5.61 -20.50 -4.78
N GLY A 256 4.31 -20.74 -4.94
CA GLY A 256 3.75 -21.53 -6.04
C GLY A 256 3.61 -20.78 -7.38
N GLU A 257 3.81 -19.47 -7.41
CA GLU A 257 3.66 -18.69 -8.63
C GLU A 257 4.90 -18.78 -9.52
N ALA A 258 4.70 -18.82 -10.83
CA ALA A 258 5.80 -18.75 -11.79
C ALA A 258 6.61 -17.44 -11.67
N ALA A 259 5.95 -16.34 -11.25
CA ALA A 259 6.62 -15.06 -10.97
C ALA A 259 7.57 -15.15 -9.78
N ASN A 260 7.29 -16.07 -8.86
CA ASN A 260 8.25 -16.75 -8.00
C ASN A 260 9.69 -16.64 -8.51
N THR A 261 9.90 -17.45 -9.54
CA THR A 261 11.17 -18.05 -9.98
C THR A 261 11.78 -17.32 -11.15
N ALA A 262 10.99 -16.41 -11.70
CA ALA A 262 11.35 -15.64 -12.85
C ALA A 262 12.23 -14.46 -12.43
N THR A 263 13.19 -14.11 -13.27
CA THR A 263 13.96 -12.88 -13.10
C THR A 263 13.02 -11.67 -13.24
N VAL A 264 13.35 -10.57 -12.55
CA VAL A 264 12.49 -9.39 -12.49
C VAL A 264 12.27 -8.69 -13.84
N ASP A 265 13.12 -8.95 -14.83
CA ASP A 265 13.02 -8.45 -16.19
C ASP A 265 12.26 -9.40 -17.15
N SER A 266 11.84 -10.56 -16.65
CA SER A 266 11.08 -11.53 -17.44
C SER A 266 9.62 -11.09 -17.67
N PRO A 267 8.98 -11.50 -18.79
CA PRO A 267 7.55 -11.24 -19.00
C PRO A 267 6.64 -11.80 -17.90
N THR A 268 7.07 -12.88 -17.23
CA THR A 268 6.32 -13.48 -16.11
C THR A 268 6.32 -12.58 -14.88
N TYR A 269 7.48 -12.05 -14.48
CA TYR A 269 7.57 -11.13 -13.34
C TYR A 269 6.94 -9.76 -13.67
N LEU A 270 7.10 -9.28 -14.90
CA LEU A 270 6.43 -8.06 -15.35
C LEU A 270 4.90 -8.18 -15.33
N ARG A 271 4.35 -9.36 -15.65
CA ARG A 271 2.91 -9.63 -15.50
C ARG A 271 2.46 -9.53 -14.04
N HIS A 272 3.24 -10.10 -13.11
CA HIS A 272 2.97 -9.99 -11.68
C HIS A 272 2.96 -8.53 -11.21
N LEU A 273 4.01 -7.77 -11.54
CA LEU A 273 4.09 -6.35 -11.19
C LEU A 273 2.92 -5.54 -11.77
N ALA A 274 2.57 -5.77 -13.05
CA ALA A 274 1.43 -5.12 -13.68
C ALA A 274 0.10 -5.48 -13.03
N ALA A 275 -0.10 -6.75 -12.66
CA ALA A 275 -1.32 -7.21 -11.99
C ALA A 275 -1.48 -6.52 -10.64
N HIS A 276 -0.38 -6.23 -9.95
CA HIS A 276 -0.39 -5.51 -8.68
C HIS A 276 -0.10 -4.01 -8.80
N ARG A 277 -0.23 -3.44 -10.01
CA ARG A 277 -0.05 -2.01 -10.29
C ARG A 277 1.22 -1.43 -9.67
N ALA A 278 2.30 -2.20 -9.70
CA ALA A 278 3.62 -1.81 -9.26
C ALA A 278 4.59 -1.88 -10.43
N ALA A 279 5.70 -1.17 -10.34
CA ALA A 279 6.78 -1.27 -11.30
C ALA A 279 8.13 -1.04 -10.65
N LEU A 280 9.17 -1.48 -11.36
CA LEU A 280 10.55 -1.13 -11.08
C LEU A 280 11.01 -0.15 -12.16
N ASP A 281 11.75 0.88 -11.75
CA ASP A 281 12.48 1.73 -12.69
C ASP A 281 13.46 0.87 -13.52
N PRO A 282 13.72 1.20 -14.81
CA PRO A 282 14.56 0.36 -15.66
C PRO A 282 15.97 0.09 -15.13
N PHE A 283 16.57 1.05 -14.42
CA PHE A 283 17.89 0.86 -13.79
C PHE A 283 17.79 -0.11 -12.60
N VAL A 284 16.71 -0.03 -11.82
CA VAL A 284 16.43 -0.97 -10.73
C VAL A 284 16.16 -2.37 -11.27
N THR A 285 15.34 -2.50 -12.32
CA THR A 285 15.08 -3.78 -13.00
C THR A 285 16.39 -4.42 -13.47
N ARG A 286 17.25 -3.65 -14.14
CA ARG A 286 18.54 -4.16 -14.64
C ARG A 286 19.47 -4.60 -13.50
N TYR A 287 19.52 -3.83 -12.43
CA TYR A 287 20.33 -4.15 -11.25
C TYR A 287 19.85 -5.46 -10.59
N LEU A 288 18.57 -5.55 -10.27
CA LEU A 288 17.99 -6.69 -9.55
C LEU A 288 18.01 -7.97 -10.40
N ALA A 289 17.74 -7.87 -11.71
CA ALA A 289 17.84 -9.02 -12.61
C ALA A 289 19.26 -9.61 -12.58
N ALA A 290 20.29 -8.77 -12.66
CA ALA A 290 21.67 -9.22 -12.59
C ALA A 290 22.04 -9.79 -11.20
N ALA A 291 21.63 -9.14 -10.12
CA ALA A 291 21.85 -9.62 -8.74
C ALA A 291 21.27 -11.03 -8.51
N ASP A 292 20.10 -11.31 -9.08
CA ASP A 292 19.34 -12.51 -8.77
C ASP A 292 19.55 -13.65 -9.79
N THR A 293 20.17 -13.37 -10.94
CA THR A 293 20.61 -14.42 -11.88
C THR A 293 21.77 -15.28 -11.37
N LEU A 294 22.48 -14.85 -10.32
CA LEU A 294 23.54 -15.66 -9.72
C LEU A 294 22.93 -16.87 -9.02
N PRO A 295 23.24 -18.11 -9.43
CA PRO A 295 22.66 -19.30 -8.82
C PRO A 295 23.23 -19.55 -7.42
N GLY A 296 22.37 -20.06 -6.54
CA GLY A 296 22.71 -20.54 -5.19
C GLY A 296 22.73 -19.44 -4.12
N ALA A 297 23.19 -19.83 -2.93
CA ALA A 297 23.41 -18.92 -1.81
C ALA A 297 24.58 -17.98 -2.13
N ARG A 298 24.30 -16.69 -2.27
CA ARG A 298 25.27 -15.64 -2.61
C ARG A 298 25.19 -14.49 -1.61
N THR A 299 26.34 -13.94 -1.26
CA THR A 299 26.41 -12.79 -0.34
C THR A 299 25.89 -11.52 -1.01
N PHE A 300 25.60 -10.50 -0.20
CA PHE A 300 25.21 -9.20 -0.72
C PHE A 300 26.29 -8.62 -1.66
N GLU A 301 27.57 -8.76 -1.28
CA GLU A 301 28.71 -8.28 -2.05
C GLU A 301 28.78 -8.94 -3.43
N GLU A 302 28.64 -10.26 -3.51
CA GLU A 302 28.64 -10.98 -4.79
C GLU A 302 27.52 -10.49 -5.71
N ARG A 303 26.31 -10.34 -5.16
CA ARG A 303 25.13 -9.86 -5.89
C ARG A 303 25.30 -8.40 -6.33
N HIS A 304 25.83 -7.54 -5.45
CA HIS A 304 26.12 -6.14 -5.75
C HIS A 304 27.15 -6.01 -6.87
N LEU A 305 28.24 -6.80 -6.84
CA LEU A 305 29.27 -6.77 -7.87
C LEU A 305 28.71 -7.16 -9.24
N ALA A 306 27.88 -8.21 -9.31
CA ALA A 306 27.22 -8.60 -10.56
C ALA A 306 26.27 -7.51 -11.08
N ALA A 307 25.48 -6.93 -10.19
CA ALA A 307 24.53 -5.87 -10.53
C ALA A 307 25.22 -4.56 -10.95
N PHE A 308 26.29 -4.17 -10.26
CA PHE A 308 27.17 -3.07 -10.63
C PHE A 308 27.74 -3.28 -12.04
N ALA A 309 28.32 -4.46 -12.32
CA ALA A 309 28.87 -4.77 -13.64
C ALA A 309 27.80 -4.71 -14.74
N ALA A 310 26.59 -5.18 -14.45
CA ALA A 310 25.47 -5.11 -15.37
C ALA A 310 25.08 -3.66 -15.70
N LEU A 311 25.00 -2.77 -14.71
CA LEU A 311 24.74 -1.34 -14.97
C LEU A 311 25.88 -0.67 -15.74
N ARG A 312 27.14 -1.02 -15.46
CA ARG A 312 28.32 -0.46 -16.16
C ARG A 312 28.40 -0.83 -17.63
N THR A 313 27.97 -2.03 -17.97
CA THR A 313 28.01 -2.56 -19.34
C THR A 313 26.76 -2.28 -20.16
N THR A 314 25.70 -1.75 -19.52
CA THR A 314 24.45 -1.41 -20.20
C THR A 314 24.53 -0.02 -20.82
N ASP A 315 23.98 0.16 -22.03
CA ASP A 315 23.71 1.48 -22.59
C ASP A 315 22.62 2.17 -21.77
N LEU A 316 23.04 2.99 -20.81
CA LEU A 316 22.14 3.72 -19.91
C LEU A 316 21.20 4.69 -20.66
N SER A 317 21.62 5.21 -21.81
CA SER A 317 20.77 6.07 -22.64
C SER A 317 19.69 5.27 -23.35
N ALA A 318 19.99 4.06 -23.82
CA ALA A 318 18.98 3.16 -24.34
C ALA A 318 18.02 2.70 -23.24
N LEU A 319 18.53 2.36 -22.06
CA LEU A 319 17.73 1.94 -20.91
C LEU A 319 16.80 3.06 -20.43
N ALA A 320 17.26 4.32 -20.39
CA ALA A 320 16.43 5.47 -20.05
C ALA A 320 15.21 5.64 -20.97
N ARG A 321 15.24 5.15 -22.22
CA ARG A 321 14.11 5.24 -23.16
C ARG A 321 12.95 4.29 -22.81
N THR A 322 13.18 3.28 -21.98
CA THR A 322 12.12 2.38 -21.51
C THR A 322 11.34 2.98 -20.34
N GLU A 323 11.87 4.01 -19.69
CA GLU A 323 11.16 4.82 -18.69
C GLU A 323 10.21 5.82 -19.39
N ILE A 324 9.06 6.07 -18.76
CA ILE A 324 8.05 7.01 -19.28
C ILE A 324 8.38 8.42 -18.84
N ARG A 325 8.87 8.56 -17.61
CA ARG A 325 9.24 9.83 -17.00
C ARG A 325 10.55 10.35 -17.57
N PRO A 326 10.75 11.67 -17.69
CA PRO A 326 12.04 12.21 -18.12
C PRO A 326 13.17 11.79 -17.16
N VAL A 327 14.16 11.06 -17.69
CA VAL A 327 15.38 10.71 -16.95
C VAL A 327 16.36 11.87 -17.02
N GLY A 328 16.50 12.59 -15.91
CA GLY A 328 17.42 13.72 -15.80
C GLY A 328 18.89 13.31 -15.68
N GLU A 329 19.81 14.22 -16.04
CA GLU A 329 21.26 14.00 -15.92
C GLU A 329 21.70 13.65 -14.50
N ARG A 330 21.00 14.17 -13.48
CA ARG A 330 21.26 13.86 -12.08
C ARG A 330 21.15 12.36 -11.79
N LEU A 331 20.08 11.72 -12.26
CA LEU A 331 19.88 10.27 -12.09
C LEU A 331 20.98 9.50 -12.83
N LEU A 332 21.29 9.88 -14.08
CA LEU A 332 22.36 9.22 -14.84
C LEU A 332 23.73 9.38 -14.16
N ARG A 333 24.04 10.55 -13.59
CA ARG A 333 25.26 10.77 -12.80
C ARG A 333 25.30 9.89 -11.56
N MET A 334 24.18 9.75 -10.86
CA MET A 334 24.07 8.85 -9.71
C MET A 334 24.31 7.39 -10.12
N VAL A 335 23.58 6.87 -11.10
CA VAL A 335 23.77 5.49 -11.61
C VAL A 335 25.22 5.24 -12.04
N ARG A 336 25.86 6.22 -12.72
CA ARG A 336 27.27 6.15 -13.14
C ARG A 336 28.28 6.34 -12.03
N SER A 337 27.91 6.87 -10.87
CA SER A 337 28.85 7.07 -9.75
C SER A 337 28.70 6.03 -8.65
N MET A 338 27.67 5.17 -8.74
CA MET A 338 27.47 4.08 -7.79
C MET A 338 28.78 3.33 -7.55
N PRO A 339 29.22 3.16 -6.29
CA PRO A 339 30.49 2.52 -5.98
C PRO A 339 30.41 1.02 -6.27
N GLN A 340 31.57 0.41 -6.49
CA GLN A 340 31.71 -1.04 -6.61
C GLN A 340 31.77 -1.72 -5.23
N ASP A 341 32.29 -1.00 -4.23
CA ASP A 341 32.42 -1.45 -2.85
C ASP A 341 31.12 -1.18 -2.07
N PRO A 342 30.39 -2.20 -1.61
CA PRO A 342 29.16 -2.04 -0.85
C PRO A 342 29.29 -1.18 0.40
N ALA A 343 30.45 -1.21 1.07
CA ALA A 343 30.69 -0.44 2.29
C ALA A 343 30.63 1.08 2.06
N GLN A 344 30.73 1.52 0.79
CA GLN A 344 30.68 2.92 0.40
C GLN A 344 29.26 3.39 0.05
N LEU A 345 28.27 2.49 -0.05
CA LEU A 345 26.93 2.81 -0.54
C LEU A 345 26.20 3.86 0.32
N THR A 346 26.29 3.76 1.65
CA THR A 346 25.66 4.72 2.57
C THR A 346 26.23 6.12 2.38
N ALA A 347 27.56 6.26 2.49
CA ALA A 347 28.23 7.55 2.31
C ALA A 347 28.06 8.12 0.89
N TRP A 348 28.09 7.26 -0.14
CA TRP A 348 27.85 7.66 -1.52
C TRP A 348 26.44 8.24 -1.72
N TYR A 349 25.42 7.63 -1.12
CA TYR A 349 24.04 8.11 -1.24
C TYR A 349 23.87 9.46 -0.53
N GLU A 350 24.41 9.62 0.67
CA GLU A 350 24.38 10.88 1.44
C GLU A 350 24.99 12.05 0.66
N LEU A 351 26.12 11.84 -0.02
CA LEU A 351 26.74 12.85 -0.89
C LEU A 351 25.84 13.32 -2.04
N HIS A 352 24.88 12.49 -2.48
CA HIS A 352 23.91 12.85 -3.51
C HIS A 352 22.64 13.53 -2.97
N LEU A 353 22.40 13.46 -1.65
CA LEU A 353 21.40 14.27 -0.95
C LEU A 353 21.87 15.72 -0.83
N ASP A 354 23.14 15.94 -0.51
CA ASP A 354 23.72 17.28 -0.35
C ASP A 354 23.87 18.06 -1.67
N GLN A 355 23.74 17.37 -2.81
CA GLN A 355 23.75 17.94 -4.15
C GLN A 355 22.33 18.14 -4.73
N ALA A 356 21.29 17.87 -3.93
CA ALA A 356 19.88 18.08 -4.27
C ALA A 356 19.46 19.53 -4.10
#